data_AF-V4BAH0-F1
#
_entry.id   AF-V4BAH0-F1
#
_cell.length_a   1.000
_cell.length_b   1.000
_cell.length_c   1.000
_cell.angle_alpha   90.00
_cell.angle_beta   90.00
_cell.angle_gamma   90.00
#
_symmetry.space_group_name_H-M   'P 1'
#
loop_
_entity.id
_entity.type
_entity.pdbx_description
1 polymer ?
#
loop_
_entity_poly.entity_id
_entity_poly.type
_entity_poly.pdbx_seq_one_letter_code
_entity_poly.pdbx_strand_id
1 'polypeptide(L)'
;VMHLQEEPKPIKKLRLVQKPVTSEINLNLSSATNSQDVLNILLRFGNTLPIQGEQTSHVVTQILDHFSHEKETIVRCKMVELIGEMSKLPGCDVAEIINGLMSLLNTEKSHKVQGSIVESLTSAGQTISSSNTAVIQELVEKAVQVIT
;
A
#
# COMPACT_ATOMS: atom_id res chain seq x y z
N VAL A 1 -22.08 53.35 -49.32
CA VAL A 1 -21.99 53.08 -47.87
C VAL A 1 -21.48 51.66 -47.67
N MET A 2 -20.24 51.53 -47.21
CA MET A 2 -19.58 50.24 -46.90
C MET A 2 -20.13 49.71 -45.57
N HIS A 3 -20.55 48.45 -45.53
CA HIS A 3 -20.75 47.73 -44.27
C HIS A 3 -19.72 46.60 -44.21
N LEU A 4 -18.71 46.76 -43.33
CA LEU A 4 -17.82 45.69 -42.92
C LEU A 4 -18.58 44.76 -41.98
N GLN A 5 -18.62 43.47 -42.30
CA GLN A 5 -19.14 42.42 -41.43
C GLN A 5 -17.95 41.82 -40.66
N GLU A 6 -17.81 42.18 -39.38
CA GLU A 6 -16.80 41.59 -38.50
C GLU A 6 -17.21 40.16 -38.11
N GLU A 7 -16.39 39.17 -38.44
CA GLU A 7 -16.54 37.80 -37.93
C GLU A 7 -16.19 37.73 -36.43
N PRO A 8 -17.00 37.05 -35.60
CA PRO A 8 -16.71 36.91 -34.18
C PRO A 8 -15.56 35.91 -33.98
N LYS A 9 -14.49 36.37 -33.31
CA LYS A 9 -13.32 35.54 -32.98
C LYS A 9 -13.70 34.39 -32.01
N PRO A 10 -13.12 33.18 -32.16
CA PRO A 10 -13.44 32.04 -31.31
C PRO A 10 -12.95 32.25 -29.87
N ILE A 11 -13.86 32.25 -28.91
CA ILE A 11 -13.51 32.28 -27.48
C ILE A 11 -13.02 30.87 -27.10
N LYS A 12 -11.70 30.71 -26.95
CA LYS A 12 -11.10 29.50 -26.37
C LYS A 12 -11.47 29.43 -24.89
N LYS A 13 -12.49 28.64 -24.56
CA LYS A 13 -12.86 28.34 -23.17
C LYS A 13 -11.78 27.44 -22.57
N LEU A 14 -10.96 27.99 -21.67
CA LEU A 14 -10.11 27.21 -20.77
C LEU A 14 -11.02 26.33 -19.91
N ARG A 15 -11.04 25.02 -20.17
CA ARG A 15 -11.62 24.06 -19.24
C ARG A 15 -10.63 23.89 -18.10
N LEU A 16 -11.01 24.34 -16.91
CA LEU A 16 -10.29 24.02 -15.69
C LEU A 16 -10.44 22.51 -15.49
N VAL A 17 -9.40 21.75 -15.86
CA VAL A 17 -9.31 20.35 -15.43
C VAL A 17 -9.08 20.44 -13.93
N GLN A 18 -10.13 20.26 -13.13
CA GLN A 18 -9.97 20.03 -11.70
C GLN A 18 -9.08 18.79 -11.58
N LYS A 19 -7.82 18.97 -11.19
CA LYS A 19 -7.01 17.85 -10.70
C LYS A 19 -7.84 17.17 -9.61
N PRO A 20 -8.07 15.85 -9.66
CA PRO A 20 -8.68 15.14 -8.56
C PRO A 20 -7.92 15.52 -7.29
N VAL A 21 -8.63 15.98 -6.26
CA VAL A 21 -8.03 16.21 -4.95
C VAL A 21 -7.52 14.84 -4.49
N THR A 22 -6.21 14.63 -4.58
CA THR A 22 -5.53 13.48 -3.98
C THR A 22 -5.53 13.73 -2.48
N SER A 23 -6.62 13.37 -1.82
CA SER A 23 -6.71 13.41 -0.36
C SER A 23 -5.65 12.45 0.18
N GLU A 24 -4.59 12.97 0.80
CA GLU A 24 -3.58 12.15 1.46
C GLU A 24 -4.25 11.29 2.53
N ILE A 25 -4.08 9.96 2.43
CA ILE A 25 -4.55 9.03 3.45
C ILE A 25 -3.57 9.05 4.62
N ASN A 26 -4.08 9.41 5.80
CA ASN A 26 -3.34 9.34 7.04
C ASN A 26 -4.05 8.39 8.02
N LEU A 27 -3.40 7.28 8.37
CA LEU A 27 -3.95 6.30 9.32
C LEU A 27 -3.96 6.81 10.77
N ASN A 28 -3.09 7.77 11.09
CA ASN A 28 -2.90 8.32 12.43
C ASN A 28 -2.71 7.26 13.53
N LEU A 29 -1.97 6.18 13.22
CA LEU A 29 -1.70 5.08 14.17
C LEU A 29 -0.97 5.57 15.44
N SER A 30 -0.19 6.66 15.33
CA SER A 30 0.49 7.30 16.46
C SER A 30 -0.45 7.91 17.50
N SER A 31 -1.71 8.18 17.16
CA SER A 31 -2.70 8.71 18.10
C SER A 31 -3.38 7.65 18.96
N ALA A 32 -3.20 6.37 18.63
CA ALA A 32 -3.80 5.26 19.37
C ALA A 32 -3.17 5.13 20.76
N THR A 33 -4.00 4.91 21.79
CA THR A 33 -3.53 4.80 23.17
C THR A 33 -3.19 3.38 23.59
N ASN A 34 -3.72 2.40 22.85
CA ASN A 34 -3.56 0.98 23.09
C ASN A 34 -3.80 0.18 21.80
N SER A 35 -3.44 -1.11 21.81
CA SER A 35 -3.55 -1.99 20.64
C SER A 35 -4.98 -2.19 20.12
N GLN A 36 -6.02 -2.05 20.97
CA GLN A 36 -7.41 -2.12 20.54
C GLN A 36 -7.79 -0.90 19.69
N ASP A 37 -7.31 0.29 20.05
CA ASP A 37 -7.48 1.51 19.24
C ASP A 37 -6.80 1.35 17.89
N VAL A 38 -5.56 0.85 17.87
CA VAL A 38 -4.82 0.55 16.64
C VAL A 38 -5.62 -0.40 15.76
N LEU A 39 -6.10 -1.51 16.33
CA LEU A 39 -6.90 -2.50 15.60
C LEU A 39 -8.16 -1.86 14.99
N ASN A 40 -8.87 -1.02 15.75
CA ASN A 40 -10.06 -0.33 15.27
C ASN A 40 -9.76 0.63 14.11
N ILE A 41 -8.65 1.35 14.18
CA ILE A 41 -8.18 2.22 13.09
C ILE A 41 -7.88 1.39 11.84
N LEU A 42 -7.11 0.30 11.98
CA LEU A 42 -6.77 -0.61 10.87
C LEU A 42 -8.01 -1.25 10.24
N LEU A 43 -8.98 -1.68 11.04
CA LEU A 43 -10.24 -2.23 10.54
C LEU A 43 -11.05 -1.19 9.76
N ARG A 44 -11.13 0.04 10.27
CA ARG A 44 -11.80 1.14 9.56
C ARG A 44 -11.11 1.45 8.24
N PHE A 45 -9.78 1.50 8.24
CA PHE A 45 -9.01 1.68 7.02
C PHE A 45 -9.22 0.54 6.02
N GLY A 46 -9.27 -0.72 6.49
CA GLY A 46 -9.57 -1.86 5.62
C GLY A 46 -10.87 -1.69 4.82
N ASN A 47 -11.88 -1.06 5.43
CA ASN A 47 -13.15 -0.75 4.75
C ASN A 47 -13.07 0.38 3.71
N THR A 48 -11.92 1.08 3.62
CA THR A 48 -11.66 2.15 2.64
C THR A 48 -10.88 1.69 1.41
N LEU A 49 -10.37 0.45 1.42
CA LEU A 49 -9.74 -0.14 0.24
C LEU A 49 -10.80 -0.37 -0.86
N PRO A 50 -10.45 -0.21 -2.15
CA PRO A 50 -9.12 0.08 -2.68
C PRO A 50 -8.75 1.58 -2.63
N ILE A 51 -7.48 1.85 -2.38
CA ILE A 51 -6.90 3.20 -2.45
C ILE A 51 -6.09 3.36 -3.74
N GLN A 52 -5.65 4.58 -4.07
CA GLN A 52 -4.78 4.78 -5.24
C GLN A 52 -3.39 4.19 -4.99
N GLY A 53 -2.80 3.55 -5.99
CA GLY A 53 -1.47 2.93 -5.92
C GLY A 53 -0.38 3.89 -5.44
N GLU A 54 -0.41 5.16 -5.86
CA GLU A 54 0.57 6.18 -5.43
C GLU A 54 0.54 6.45 -3.91
N GLN A 55 -0.58 6.15 -3.25
CA GLN A 55 -0.75 6.36 -1.81
C GLN A 55 -0.30 5.14 -0.99
N THR A 56 -0.09 3.97 -1.61
CA THR A 56 0.21 2.74 -0.88
C THR A 56 1.56 2.82 -0.18
N SER A 57 2.58 3.39 -0.82
CA SER A 57 3.93 3.51 -0.23
C SER A 57 3.88 4.24 1.12
N HIS A 58 3.22 5.41 1.16
CA HIS A 58 3.05 6.18 2.38
C HIS A 58 2.33 5.39 3.50
N VAL A 59 1.23 4.71 3.15
CA VAL A 59 0.44 3.92 4.11
C VAL A 59 1.23 2.71 4.61
N VAL A 60 1.95 2.01 3.72
CA VAL A 60 2.81 0.88 4.07
C VAL A 60 3.89 1.32 5.05
N THR A 61 4.57 2.45 4.79
CA THR A 61 5.58 2.99 5.73
C THR A 61 4.97 3.24 7.12
N GLN A 62 3.80 3.91 7.19
CA GLN A 62 3.12 4.16 8.47
C GLN A 62 2.81 2.87 9.24
N ILE A 63 2.36 1.83 8.54
CA ILE A 63 2.06 0.53 9.15
C ILE A 63 3.34 -0.15 9.63
N LEU A 64 4.41 -0.18 8.82
CA LEU A 64 5.69 -0.80 9.16
C LEU A 64 6.35 -0.13 10.37
N ASP A 65 6.33 1.21 10.43
CA ASP A 65 6.87 1.97 11.55
C ASP A 65 6.16 1.60 12.86
N HIS A 66 4.82 1.50 12.82
CA HIS A 66 4.04 1.12 13.99
C HIS A 66 4.21 -0.35 14.37
N PHE A 67 4.34 -1.25 13.39
CA PHE A 67 4.51 -2.70 13.60
C PHE A 67 5.67 -3.01 14.56
N SER A 68 6.80 -2.31 14.41
CA SER A 68 8.00 -2.52 15.24
C SER A 68 7.77 -2.29 16.75
N HIS A 69 6.72 -1.57 17.12
CA HIS A 69 6.38 -1.24 18.51
C HIS A 69 5.13 -1.97 19.03
N GLU A 70 4.35 -2.61 18.15
CA GLU A 70 3.11 -3.29 18.51
C GLU A 70 3.37 -4.67 19.14
N LYS A 71 2.79 -4.92 20.31
CA LYS A 71 2.99 -6.16 21.07
C LYS A 71 1.92 -7.20 20.78
N GLU A 72 0.72 -6.77 20.43
CA GLU A 72 -0.42 -7.66 20.22
C GLU A 72 -0.34 -8.37 18.88
N THR A 73 -0.23 -9.70 18.95
CA THR A 73 -0.10 -10.58 17.78
C THR A 73 -1.23 -10.38 16.77
N ILE A 74 -2.48 -10.21 17.25
CA ILE A 74 -3.64 -10.03 16.37
C ILE A 74 -3.53 -8.73 15.58
N VAL A 75 -3.03 -7.66 16.19
CA VAL A 75 -2.86 -6.36 15.54
C VAL A 75 -1.75 -6.42 14.51
N ARG A 76 -0.61 -7.05 14.84
CA ARG A 76 0.47 -7.31 13.89
C ARG A 76 0.02 -8.15 12.69
N CYS A 77 -0.78 -9.20 12.91
CA CYS A 77 -1.41 -9.95 11.80
C CYS A 77 -2.27 -9.03 10.92
N LYS A 78 -3.10 -8.17 11.52
CA LYS A 78 -3.96 -7.27 10.74
C LYS A 78 -3.17 -6.23 9.93
N MET A 79 -2.07 -5.72 10.48
CA MET A 79 -1.14 -4.84 9.77
C MET A 79 -0.56 -5.52 8.52
N VAL A 80 -0.07 -6.74 8.68
CA VAL A 80 0.50 -7.55 7.60
C VAL A 80 -0.54 -7.87 6.54
N GLU A 81 -1.75 -8.27 6.94
CA GLU A 81 -2.88 -8.52 6.03
C GLU A 81 -3.18 -7.29 5.16
N LEU A 82 -3.25 -6.09 5.76
CA LEU A 82 -3.50 -4.85 5.02
C LEU A 82 -2.37 -4.49 4.05
N ILE A 83 -1.11 -4.71 4.44
CA ILE A 83 0.05 -4.57 3.55
C ILE A 83 -0.08 -5.53 2.36
N GLY A 84 -0.45 -6.79 2.61
CA GLY A 84 -0.71 -7.79 1.59
C GLY A 84 -1.83 -7.39 0.62
N GLU A 85 -2.96 -6.88 1.12
CA GLU A 85 -4.05 -6.39 0.26
C GLU A 85 -3.61 -5.21 -0.62
N MET A 86 -2.77 -4.30 -0.11
CA MET A 86 -2.25 -3.19 -0.90
C MET A 86 -1.37 -3.63 -2.08
N SER A 87 -0.69 -4.77 -1.98
CA SER A 87 0.12 -5.33 -3.08
C SER A 87 -0.71 -5.70 -4.33
N LYS A 88 -2.02 -5.89 -4.16
CA LYS A 88 -2.95 -6.24 -5.24
C LYS A 88 -3.45 -4.99 -5.99
N LEU A 89 -3.15 -3.80 -5.49
CA LEU A 89 -3.69 -2.56 -6.04
C LEU A 89 -2.92 -2.13 -7.30
N PRO A 90 -3.62 -1.69 -8.36
CA PRO A 90 -2.96 -1.22 -9.57
C PRO A 90 -2.13 0.05 -9.28
N GLY A 91 -0.89 0.05 -9.76
CA GLY A 91 0.04 1.19 -9.62
C GLY A 91 0.74 1.28 -8.26
N CYS A 92 0.62 0.28 -7.39
CA CYS A 92 1.47 0.19 -6.20
C CYS A 92 2.89 -0.27 -6.56
N ASP A 93 3.85 0.09 -5.72
CA ASP A 93 5.20 -0.49 -5.78
C ASP A 93 5.22 -1.84 -5.04
N VAL A 94 4.93 -2.91 -5.78
CA VAL A 94 4.91 -4.28 -5.24
C VAL A 94 6.29 -4.70 -4.71
N ALA A 95 7.38 -4.21 -5.31
CA ALA A 95 8.73 -4.55 -4.88
C ALA A 95 9.04 -3.94 -3.50
N GLU A 96 8.65 -2.67 -3.29
CA GLU A 96 8.75 -2.02 -1.97
C GLU A 96 7.97 -2.80 -0.90
N ILE A 97 6.74 -3.20 -1.22
CA ILE A 97 5.88 -3.97 -0.31
C ILE A 97 6.53 -5.32 0.07
N ILE A 98 7.06 -6.04 -0.92
CA ILE A 98 7.74 -7.31 -0.69
C ILE A 98 8.96 -7.12 0.20
N ASN A 99 9.80 -6.13 -0.07
CA ASN A 99 10.97 -5.84 0.74
C ASN A 99 10.60 -5.52 2.19
N GLY A 100 9.51 -4.76 2.39
CA GLY A 100 8.94 -4.49 3.71
C GLY A 100 8.51 -5.78 4.43
N LEU A 101 7.72 -6.63 3.77
CA LEU A 101 7.26 -7.90 4.30
C LEU A 101 8.43 -8.86 4.60
N MET A 102 9.45 -8.91 3.74
CA MET A 102 10.66 -9.68 3.95
C MET A 102 11.44 -9.21 5.18
N SER A 103 11.53 -7.90 5.39
CA SER A 103 12.17 -7.31 6.58
C SER A 103 11.43 -7.71 7.87
N LEU A 104 10.09 -7.68 7.85
CA LEU A 104 9.28 -8.16 8.97
C LEU A 104 9.52 -9.65 9.24
N LEU A 105 9.57 -10.49 8.20
CA LEU A 105 9.77 -11.94 8.35
C LEU A 105 11.09 -12.27 9.08
N ASN A 106 12.15 -11.50 8.83
CA ASN A 106 13.47 -11.70 9.44
C ASN A 106 13.50 -11.34 10.93
N THR A 107 12.56 -10.53 11.42
CA THR A 107 12.57 -9.99 12.79
C THR A 107 11.43 -10.51 13.66
N GLU A 108 10.33 -10.95 13.05
CA GLU A 108 9.15 -11.45 13.74
C GLU A 108 9.39 -12.83 14.38
N LYS A 109 8.86 -13.01 15.59
CA LYS A 109 9.04 -14.22 16.40
C LYS A 109 7.77 -15.06 16.53
N SER A 110 6.60 -14.44 16.35
CA SER A 110 5.31 -15.13 16.43
C SER A 110 5.06 -15.92 15.16
N HIS A 111 4.99 -17.25 15.27
CA HIS A 111 4.65 -18.13 14.14
C HIS A 111 3.34 -17.76 13.45
N LYS A 112 2.37 -17.24 14.22
CA LYS A 112 1.10 -16.78 13.65
C LYS A 112 1.30 -15.57 12.73
N VAL A 113 2.12 -14.61 13.15
CA VAL A 113 2.44 -13.44 12.32
C VAL A 113 3.33 -13.82 11.15
N GLN A 114 4.33 -14.69 11.36
CA GLN A 114 5.15 -15.25 10.28
C GLN A 114 4.30 -15.92 9.20
N GLY A 115 3.31 -16.73 9.58
CA GLY A 115 2.36 -17.33 8.64
C GLY A 115 1.59 -16.29 7.84
N SER A 116 1.10 -15.24 8.49
CA SER A 116 0.42 -14.12 7.84
C SER A 116 1.33 -13.34 6.88
N ILE A 117 2.63 -13.20 7.21
CA ILE A 117 3.63 -12.57 6.35
C ILE A 117 3.88 -13.43 5.11
N VAL A 118 4.05 -14.75 5.28
CA VAL A 118 4.24 -15.69 4.16
C VAL A 118 3.02 -15.70 3.24
N GLU A 119 1.81 -15.67 3.79
CA GLU A 119 0.57 -15.55 3.00
C GLU A 119 0.54 -14.25 2.19
N SER A 120 0.90 -13.12 2.83
CA SER A 120 0.95 -11.81 2.19
C SER A 120 2.03 -11.73 1.10
N LEU A 121 3.22 -12.30 1.34
CA LEU A 121 4.30 -12.43 0.35
C LEU A 121 3.86 -13.29 -0.83
N THR A 122 3.17 -14.40 -0.58
CA THR A 122 2.65 -15.28 -1.63
C THR A 122 1.65 -14.53 -2.50
N SER A 123 0.73 -13.81 -1.87
CA SER A 123 -0.24 -12.99 -2.60
C SER A 123 0.42 -11.86 -3.39
N ALA A 124 1.40 -11.16 -2.81
CA ALA A 124 2.13 -10.10 -3.49
C ALA A 124 2.92 -10.65 -4.69
N GLY A 125 3.59 -11.79 -4.52
CA GLY A 125 4.35 -12.45 -5.59
C GLY A 125 3.50 -12.84 -6.79
N GLN A 126 2.22 -13.17 -6.60
CA GLN A 126 1.28 -13.47 -7.71
C GLN A 126 0.93 -12.25 -8.56
N THR A 127 1.10 -11.03 -8.03
CA THR A 127 0.83 -9.79 -8.74
C THR A 127 2.03 -9.31 -9.57
N ILE A 128 3.20 -9.91 -9.35
CA ILE A 128 4.41 -9.61 -10.11
C ILE A 128 4.24 -10.11 -11.54
N SER A 129 4.38 -9.20 -12.50
CA SER A 129 4.55 -9.58 -13.91
C SER A 129 5.78 -10.45 -14.06
N SER A 130 5.67 -11.56 -14.81
CA SER A 130 6.73 -12.56 -15.01
C SER A 130 8.06 -11.99 -15.56
N SER A 131 8.06 -10.74 -16.01
CA SER A 131 9.23 -9.98 -16.45
C SER A 131 10.07 -9.38 -15.32
N ASN A 132 9.59 -9.31 -14.07
CA ASN A 132 10.34 -8.77 -12.94
C ASN A 132 11.12 -9.88 -12.21
N THR A 133 12.12 -10.42 -12.91
CA THR A 133 12.88 -11.60 -12.48
C THR A 133 13.72 -11.37 -11.22
N ALA A 134 14.17 -10.13 -10.96
CA ALA A 134 14.98 -9.81 -9.78
C ALA A 134 14.21 -10.01 -8.47
N VAL A 135 12.97 -9.51 -8.39
CA VAL A 135 12.11 -9.65 -7.19
C VAL A 135 11.70 -11.11 -7.01
N ILE A 136 11.42 -11.83 -8.09
CA ILE A 136 11.12 -13.26 -8.05
C ILE A 136 12.31 -14.06 -7.50
N GLN A 137 13.53 -13.76 -7.95
CA GLN A 137 14.74 -14.43 -7.49
C GLN A 137 14.99 -14.18 -6.00
N GLU A 138 14.84 -12.94 -5.53
CA GLU A 138 14.99 -12.59 -4.11
C GLU A 138 13.96 -13.32 -3.23
N LEU A 139 12.69 -13.39 -3.68
CA LEU A 139 11.64 -14.15 -3.00
C LEU A 139 12.00 -15.63 -2.87
N VAL A 140 12.51 -16.25 -3.94
CA VAL A 140 12.89 -17.68 -3.95
C VAL A 140 14.07 -17.94 -3.02
N GLU A 141 15.12 -17.12 -3.07
CA GLU A 141 16.29 -17.26 -2.20
C GLU A 141 15.92 -17.18 -0.72
N LYS A 142 15.03 -16.25 -0.40
CA LYS A 142 14.56 -16.07 0.97
C LYS A 142 13.62 -17.17 1.44
N ALA A 143 12.73 -17.66 0.56
CA ALA A 143 11.90 -18.82 0.86
C ALA A 143 12.76 -20.07 1.19
N VAL A 144 13.87 -20.28 0.46
CA VAL A 144 14.82 -21.36 0.74
C VAL A 144 15.48 -21.18 2.12
N GLN A 145 15.90 -19.97 2.48
CA GLN A 145 16.50 -19.68 3.79
C GLN A 145 15.54 -19.94 4.97
N VAL A 146 14.23 -19.76 4.77
CA VAL A 146 13.23 -19.99 5.82
C VAL A 146 12.92 -21.48 6.01
N ILE A 147 13.11 -22.30 4.97
CA ILE A 147 12.82 -23.74 4.99
C ILE A 147 14.03 -24.58 5.46
N THR A 148 15.25 -24.03 5.42
CA THR A 148 16.50 -24.73 5.74
C THR A 148 16.96 -24.43 7.16
#